data_AF-A0A7S0AFR1-F1
#
_entry.id   AF-A0A7S0AFR1-F1
#
_cell.length_a   1.000
_cell.length_b   1.000
_cell.length_c   1.000
_cell.angle_alpha   90.00
_cell.angle_beta   90.00
_cell.angle_gamma   90.00
#
_symmetry.space_group_name_H-M   'P 1'
#
loop_
_entity.id
_entity.type
_entity.pdbx_description
1 polymer ?
#
loop_
_entity_poly.entity_id
_entity_poly.type
_entity_poly.pdbx_seq_one_letter_code
_entity_poly.pdbx_strand_id
1 'polypeptide(L)'
;MCGQVFMASALTTLTAGTVYNPSLVLLVQELLQAPLLLLPLPQVWERKSYGDFAVWLLRSRNLIALGIYRSSSAADAGPYGRVDVTAPTHYYTYTAPPANTLLIRSDSILCTVPNQAIA
;
A
#
# COMPACT_ATOMS: atom_id res chain seq x y z
N MET A 1 -1.87 -11.22 -5.93
CA MET A 1 -1.39 -11.54 -4.57
C MET A 1 -2.30 -10.87 -3.54
N CYS A 2 -3.32 -11.58 -3.06
CA CYS A 2 -4.40 -10.99 -2.25
C CYS A 2 -4.13 -10.97 -0.73
N GLY A 3 -2.97 -11.47 -0.28
CA GLY A 3 -2.64 -11.60 1.14
C GLY A 3 -3.37 -12.72 1.89
N GLN A 4 -4.06 -13.64 1.18
CA GLN A 4 -4.86 -14.72 1.79
C GLN A 4 -4.03 -15.90 2.33
N VAL A 5 -2.77 -16.03 1.90
CA VAL A 5 -1.89 -17.13 2.30
C VAL A 5 -0.57 -16.55 2.79
N PHE A 6 -0.18 -16.89 4.01
CA PHE A 6 1.11 -16.57 4.59
C PHE A 6 1.94 -17.86 4.73
N MET A 7 3.13 -17.88 4.14
CA MET A 7 4.01 -19.05 4.17
C MET A 7 5.18 -18.83 5.13
N ALA A 8 5.48 -19.84 5.96
CA ALA A 8 6.57 -19.80 6.92
C ALA A 8 7.96 -19.61 6.27
N SER A 9 8.12 -19.96 4.99
CA SER A 9 9.34 -19.72 4.22
C SER A 9 9.74 -18.24 4.15
N ALA A 10 8.78 -17.32 4.31
CA ALA A 10 9.07 -15.88 4.39
C ALA A 10 9.88 -15.50 5.65
N LEU A 11 9.75 -16.26 6.74
CA LEU A 11 10.57 -16.06 7.93
C LEU A 11 12.01 -16.52 7.68
N THR A 12 12.20 -17.61 6.93
CA THR A 12 13.53 -18.09 6.55
C THR A 12 14.27 -17.09 5.66
N THR A 13 13.57 -16.44 4.73
CA THR A 13 14.21 -15.38 3.92
C THR A 13 14.51 -14.14 4.75
N LEU A 14 13.67 -13.81 5.73
CA LEU A 14 13.95 -12.75 6.70
C LEU A 14 15.21 -13.07 7.51
N THR A 15 15.33 -14.26 8.10
CA THR A 15 16.52 -14.64 8.88
C THR A 15 17.79 -14.61 8.03
N ALA A 16 17.75 -15.07 6.79
CA ALA A 16 18.87 -14.95 5.86
C ALA A 16 19.25 -13.48 5.60
N GLY A 17 18.27 -12.59 5.44
CA GLY A 17 18.49 -11.14 5.27
C GLY A 17 19.14 -10.48 6.50
N THR A 18 18.84 -10.97 7.70
CA THR A 18 19.38 -10.42 8.96
C THR A 18 20.87 -10.67 9.14
N VAL A 19 21.44 -11.64 8.42
CA VAL A 19 22.90 -11.87 8.36
C VAL A 19 23.61 -10.67 7.74
N TYR A 20 23.01 -10.03 6.73
CA TYR A 20 23.57 -8.86 6.06
C TYR A 20 23.17 -7.54 6.72
N ASN A 21 21.93 -7.46 7.23
CA ASN A 21 21.44 -6.27 7.91
C ASN A 21 20.68 -6.63 9.20
N PRO A 22 21.32 -6.55 10.38
CA PRO A 22 20.68 -6.92 11.64
C PRO A 22 19.54 -5.97 12.03
N SER A 23 19.51 -4.73 11.51
CA SER A 23 18.44 -3.78 11.82
C SER A 23 17.09 -4.17 11.19
N LEU A 24 17.07 -5.11 10.24
CA LEU A 24 15.83 -5.60 9.63
C LEU A 24 14.91 -6.28 10.65
N VAL A 25 15.48 -6.98 11.65
CA VAL A 25 14.67 -7.61 12.71
C VAL A 25 13.90 -6.54 13.49
N LEU A 26 14.59 -5.49 13.92
CA LEU A 26 14.00 -4.39 14.67
C LEU A 26 12.94 -3.68 13.82
N LEU A 27 13.25 -3.40 12.56
CA LEU A 27 12.29 -2.76 11.64
C LEU A 27 11.01 -3.58 11.49
N VAL A 28 11.12 -4.89 11.27
CA VAL A 28 9.96 -5.77 11.11
C VAL A 28 9.18 -5.88 12.41
N GLN A 29 9.85 -5.98 13.55
CA GLN A 29 9.21 -6.01 14.86
C GLN A 29 8.40 -4.74 15.13
N GLU A 30 8.98 -3.56 14.90
CA GLU A 30 8.28 -2.29 15.05
C GLU A 30 7.15 -2.14 14.04
N LEU A 31 7.34 -2.57 12.79
CA LEU A 31 6.32 -2.49 11.75
C LEU A 31 5.12 -3.41 12.02
N LEU A 32 5.34 -4.57 12.66
CA LEU A 32 4.25 -5.45 13.11
C LEU A 32 3.41 -4.83 14.25
N GLN A 33 4.02 -3.95 15.06
CA GLN A 33 3.33 -3.24 16.14
C GLN A 33 2.72 -1.92 15.67
N ALA A 34 3.18 -1.37 14.55
CA ALA A 34 2.73 -0.09 14.04
C ALA A 34 1.26 -0.14 13.54
N PRO A 35 0.46 0.90 13.80
CA PRO A 35 -0.89 1.00 13.24
C PRO A 35 -0.84 1.21 11.72
N LEU A 36 -1.34 0.22 10.97
CA LEU A 36 -1.54 0.29 9.54
C LEU A 36 -3.00 0.61 9.22
N LEU A 37 -3.23 1.58 8.34
CA LEU A 37 -4.55 1.93 7.82
C LEU A 37 -4.62 1.68 6.32
N LEU A 38 -5.75 1.14 5.89
CA LEU A 38 -6.12 1.05 4.49
C LEU A 38 -7.16 2.13 4.20
N LEU A 39 -6.74 3.16 3.46
CA LEU A 39 -7.57 4.33 3.17
C LEU A 39 -8.14 4.25 1.76
N PRO A 40 -9.46 4.41 1.57
CA PRO A 40 -10.03 4.52 0.23
C PRO A 40 -9.54 5.81 -0.44
N LEU A 41 -9.30 5.76 -1.75
CA LEU A 41 -8.86 6.93 -2.50
C LEU A 41 -9.96 8.03 -2.51
N PRO A 42 -9.65 9.28 -2.11
CA PRO A 42 -10.59 10.38 -2.26
C PRO A 42 -10.82 10.69 -3.75
N GLN A 43 -12.07 11.00 -4.14
CA GLN A 43 -12.44 11.27 -5.54
C GLN A 43 -11.61 12.38 -6.22
N VAL A 44 -11.11 13.35 -5.45
CA VAL A 44 -10.27 14.47 -5.94
C VAL A 44 -8.92 13.99 -6.52
N TRP A 45 -8.50 12.76 -6.18
CA TRP A 45 -7.21 12.18 -6.55
C TRP A 45 -7.31 11.08 -7.61
N GLU A 46 -8.50 10.90 -8.19
CA GLU A 46 -8.67 10.00 -9.33
C GLU A 46 -7.80 10.46 -10.52
N ARG A 47 -7.09 9.51 -11.15
CA ARG A 47 -6.19 9.70 -12.30
C ARG A 47 -5.00 10.63 -12.06
N LYS A 48 -4.68 10.95 -10.80
CA LYS A 48 -3.45 11.69 -10.46
C LYS A 48 -2.28 10.74 -10.24
N SER A 49 -1.08 11.31 -10.24
CA SER A 49 0.15 10.58 -9.97
C SER A 49 0.20 10.14 -8.51
N TYR A 50 0.71 8.93 -8.28
CA TYR A 50 0.95 8.41 -6.94
C TYR A 50 1.99 9.25 -6.18
N GLY A 51 3.01 9.76 -6.87
CA GLY A 51 4.05 10.58 -6.27
C GLY A 51 3.50 11.84 -5.60
N ASP A 52 2.67 12.58 -6.32
CA ASP A 52 2.05 13.81 -5.77
C ASP A 52 1.11 13.48 -4.61
N PHE A 53 0.38 12.37 -4.72
CA PHE A 53 -0.51 11.91 -3.67
C PHE A 53 0.25 11.49 -2.40
N ALA A 54 1.34 10.75 -2.53
CA ALA A 54 2.17 10.33 -1.41
C ALA A 54 2.79 11.53 -0.68
N VAL A 55 3.28 12.53 -1.42
CA VAL A 55 3.79 13.77 -0.85
C VAL A 55 2.69 14.57 -0.16
N TRP A 56 1.50 14.65 -0.76
CA TRP A 56 0.35 15.33 -0.15
C TRP A 56 -0.10 14.66 1.15
N LEU A 57 -0.14 13.33 1.16
CA LEU A 57 -0.55 12.51 2.31
C LEU A 57 0.46 12.63 3.46
N LEU A 58 1.75 12.71 3.13
CA LEU A 58 2.81 13.02 4.10
C LEU A 58 2.68 14.44 4.66
N ARG A 59 2.51 15.46 3.82
CA ARG A 59 2.45 16.87 4.26
C ARG A 59 1.17 17.22 5.02
N SER A 60 0.03 16.68 4.58
CA SER A 60 -1.28 17.10 5.09
C SER A 60 -1.73 16.28 6.30
N ARG A 61 -1.31 15.01 6.38
CA ARG A 61 -1.81 14.07 7.38
C ARG A 61 -0.70 13.33 8.15
N ASN A 62 0.58 13.59 7.85
CA ASN A 62 1.73 12.89 8.42
C ASN A 62 1.65 11.36 8.29
N LEU A 63 1.01 10.88 7.22
CA LEU A 63 0.89 9.47 6.92
C LEU A 63 1.99 9.07 5.93
N ILE A 64 2.47 7.82 5.99
CA ILE A 64 3.41 7.29 4.99
C ILE A 64 2.69 6.25 4.16
N ALA A 65 2.55 6.49 2.85
CA ALA A 65 1.99 5.51 1.93
C ALA A 65 3.02 4.41 1.64
N LEU A 66 2.68 3.16 1.95
CA LEU A 66 3.52 1.98 1.72
C LEU A 66 3.24 1.34 0.34
N GLY A 67 1.99 1.42 -0.10
CA GLY A 67 1.58 0.80 -1.36
C GLY A 67 0.10 0.96 -1.67
N ILE A 68 -0.28 0.46 -2.83
CA ILE A 68 -1.65 0.49 -3.35
C ILE A 68 -2.24 -0.91 -3.24
N TYR A 69 -3.43 -1.00 -2.68
CA TYR A 69 -4.29 -2.18 -2.70
C TYR A 69 -5.32 -1.98 -3.82
N ARG A 70 -5.08 -2.66 -4.95
CA ARG A 70 -5.83 -2.47 -6.21
C ARG A 70 -6.62 -3.71 -6.56
N SER A 71 -7.80 -3.54 -7.13
CA SER A 71 -8.58 -4.64 -7.71
C SER A 71 -8.05 -5.04 -9.08
N SER A 72 -8.06 -6.34 -9.41
CA SER A 72 -7.67 -6.85 -10.72
C SER A 72 -8.50 -6.22 -11.85
N SER A 73 -9.81 -6.10 -11.63
CA SER A 73 -10.73 -5.47 -12.59
C SER A 73 -10.39 -4.01 -12.89
N ALA A 74 -9.79 -3.29 -11.94
CA ALA A 74 -9.37 -1.90 -12.15
C ALA A 74 -8.05 -1.79 -12.91
N ALA A 75 -7.16 -2.78 -12.78
CA ALA A 75 -5.93 -2.82 -13.57
C ALA A 75 -6.19 -3.08 -15.07
N ASP A 76 -7.22 -3.87 -15.38
CA ASP A 76 -7.63 -4.17 -16.76
C ASP A 76 -8.43 -3.03 -17.42
N ALA A 77 -9.01 -2.15 -16.61
CA ALA A 77 -9.64 -0.93 -17.08
C ALA A 77 -8.55 0.05 -17.54
N GLY A 78 -8.22 0.02 -18.82
CA GLY A 78 -7.32 1.00 -19.45
C GLY A 78 -7.77 2.46 -19.25
N PRO A 79 -7.05 3.45 -19.82
CA PRO A 79 -7.29 4.89 -19.55
C PRO A 79 -8.72 5.40 -19.85
N TYR A 80 -9.52 4.63 -20.59
CA TYR A 80 -10.92 4.92 -20.95
C TYR A 80 -11.93 3.87 -20.44
N GLY A 81 -11.50 2.92 -19.63
CA GLY A 81 -12.36 1.84 -19.13
C GLY A 81 -13.42 2.36 -18.16
N ARG A 82 -14.70 2.05 -18.42
CA ARG A 82 -15.79 2.22 -17.46
C ARG A 82 -15.49 1.36 -16.24
N VAL A 83 -15.20 2.01 -15.13
CA VAL A 83 -15.02 1.37 -13.82
C VAL A 83 -16.41 1.01 -13.28
N ASP A 84 -16.53 -0.21 -12.75
CA ASP A 84 -17.64 -0.75 -11.95
C ASP A 84 -18.93 -1.22 -12.66
N VAL A 85 -18.90 -2.40 -13.28
CA VAL A 85 -20.13 -3.22 -13.48
C VAL A 85 -20.01 -4.62 -12.85
N THR A 86 -18.79 -5.14 -12.70
CA THR A 86 -18.55 -6.48 -12.16
C THR A 86 -17.79 -6.38 -10.83
N ALA A 87 -18.31 -7.03 -9.79
CA ALA A 87 -17.61 -7.17 -8.53
C ALA A 87 -16.19 -7.73 -8.78
N PRO A 88 -15.13 -7.07 -8.25
CA PRO A 88 -13.76 -7.49 -8.52
C PRO A 88 -13.52 -8.89 -7.96
N THR A 89 -12.96 -9.78 -8.79
CA THR A 89 -12.69 -11.17 -8.41
C THR A 89 -11.54 -11.28 -7.41
N HIS A 90 -10.51 -10.44 -7.56
CA HIS A 90 -9.32 -10.47 -6.72
C HIS A 90 -8.72 -9.06 -6.50
N TYR A 91 -8.04 -8.89 -5.37
CA TYR A 91 -7.28 -7.69 -5.06
C TYR A 91 -5.79 -8.03 -4.96
N TYR A 92 -4.91 -7.08 -5.23
CA TYR A 92 -3.48 -7.27 -5.05
C TYR A 92 -2.82 -6.04 -4.46
N THR A 93 -1.76 -6.29 -3.70
CA THR A 93 -0.91 -5.25 -3.14
C THR A 93 0.19 -4.91 -4.12
N TYR A 94 0.32 -3.63 -4.45
CA TYR A 94 1.42 -3.06 -5.20
C TYR A 94 2.24 -2.17 -4.26
N THR A 95 3.36 -2.72 -3.77
CA THR A 95 4.27 -2.04 -2.83
C THR A 95 5.23 -1.11 -3.56
N ALA A 96 5.44 0.09 -3.02
CA ALA A 96 6.35 1.10 -3.57
C ALA A 96 6.21 1.32 -5.10
N PRO A 97 5.00 1.68 -5.59
CA PRO A 97 4.79 1.96 -7.00
C PRO A 97 5.60 3.20 -7.45
N PRO A 98 5.99 3.30 -8.73
CA PRO A 98 6.71 4.45 -9.24
C PRO A 98 5.86 5.72 -9.14
N ALA A 99 6.51 6.87 -9.02
CA ALA A 99 5.82 8.15 -8.84
C ALA A 99 4.78 8.46 -9.93
N ASN A 100 5.01 7.99 -11.16
CA ASN A 100 4.14 8.21 -12.31
C ASN A 100 2.98 7.19 -12.42
N THR A 101 2.80 6.31 -11.42
CA THR A 101 1.65 5.40 -11.39
C THR A 101 0.37 6.20 -11.18
N LEU A 102 -0.60 6.00 -12.07
CA LEU A 102 -1.91 6.63 -11.97
C LEU A 102 -2.76 5.92 -10.92
N LEU A 103 -3.42 6.72 -10.09
CA LEU A 103 -4.39 6.27 -9.09
C LEU A 103 -5.77 6.07 -9.71
N ILE A 104 -6.43 4.98 -9.34
CA ILE A 104 -7.77 4.61 -9.82
C ILE A 104 -8.76 4.75 -8.66
N ARG A 105 -10.00 5.13 -8.96
CA ARG A 105 -11.04 5.37 -7.96
C ARG A 105 -11.27 4.20 -6.98
N SER A 106 -11.15 2.97 -7.45
CA SER A 106 -11.32 1.75 -6.65
C SER A 106 -10.07 1.36 -5.86
N ASP A 107 -8.99 2.14 -5.95
CA ASP A 107 -7.77 1.87 -5.21
C ASP A 107 -7.96 2.22 -3.72
N SER A 108 -7.35 1.41 -2.87
CA SER A 108 -7.12 1.75 -1.48
C SER A 108 -5.63 1.87 -1.22
N ILE A 109 -5.20 2.81 -0.39
CA ILE A 109 -3.79 3.01 -0.08
C ILE A 109 -3.48 2.45 1.31
N LEU A 110 -2.47 1.59 1.38
CA LEU A 110 -1.90 1.12 2.63
C LEU A 110 -0.97 2.21 3.18
N CYS A 111 -1.27 2.72 4.38
CA CYS A 111 -0.51 3.77 5.03
C CYS A 111 -0.11 3.36 6.45
N THR A 112 1.05 3.83 6.93
CA THR A 112 1.35 3.85 8.36
C THR A 112 0.77 5.11 9.00
N VAL A 113 0.28 4.98 10.23
CA VAL A 113 -0.17 6.10 11.03
C VAL A 113 0.90 6.43 12.06
N PRO A 114 1.20 7.71 12.29
CA PRO A 114 2.03 8.08 13.42
C PRO A 114 1.28 7.68 14.69
N ASN A 115 1.93 6.89 15.53
CA ASN A 115 1.41 6.60 16.85
C ASN A 115 1.41 7.93 17.61
N GLN A 116 0.25 8.59 17.71
CA GLN A 116 0.12 9.76 18.55
C GLN A 116 0.32 9.29 19.99
N ALA A 117 1.55 9.44 20.48
CA ALA A 117 1.78 9.49 21.91
C ALA A 117 0.86 10.59 22.44
N ILE A 118 -0.13 10.17 23.21
CA ILE A 118 -0.97 11.01 24.04
C ILE A 118 -0.02 11.94 24.80
N ALA A 119 -0.11 13.24 24.51
CA ALA A 119 0.48 14.30 25.33
C ALA A 119 -0.62 14.84 26.25
#